data_AF-A0A8C2FGS9-F1
#
_entry.id   AF-A0A8C2FGS9-F1
#
_cell.length_a   1.000
_cell.length_b   1.000
_cell.length_c   1.000
_cell.angle_alpha   90.00
_cell.angle_beta   90.00
_cell.angle_gamma   90.00
#
_symmetry.space_group_name_H-M   'P 1'
#
loop_
_entity.id
_entity.type
_entity.pdbx_description
1 polymer ?
#
loop_
_entity_poly.entity_id
_entity_poly.type
_entity_poly.pdbx_seq_one_letter_code
_entity_poly.pdbx_strand_id
1 'polypeptide(L)'
;MLRSPYFPVLFSITVYLSFCLPFVVLDVLSPRVALIRRYKIQQKTSVSWTMMWSCLALSLYNHAMYIFPLSVLHWYWRPVSYPAMAPGLLRVIWDLAACLLLFDFQYFVWHLLHHKVPWLYRTFHKVHHKYTSTFALATEYSGAWEILSLGFFAAVNPMLLGVHPMTEMLFHMLNMWLSVEDHCGYDLPWATHRLVPFGLYGGAPHHDVHHQKFKS
;
A
#
# COMPACT_ATOMS: atom_id res chain seq x y z
N MET A 1 -13.26 11.25 17.96
CA MET A 1 -12.07 10.59 17.37
C MET A 1 -12.02 10.74 15.85
N LEU A 2 -13.02 10.26 15.09
CA LEU A 2 -13.01 10.26 13.61
C LEU A 2 -12.97 11.65 12.93
N ARG A 3 -13.39 12.72 13.62
CA ARG A 3 -13.35 14.11 13.11
C ARG A 3 -12.02 14.82 13.39
N SER A 4 -11.07 14.13 14.00
CA SER A 4 -9.77 14.70 14.37
C SER A 4 -8.83 14.73 13.17
N PRO A 5 -8.01 15.79 12.97
CA PRO A 5 -6.99 15.79 11.93
C PRO A 5 -5.90 14.74 12.17
N TYR A 6 -5.77 14.21 13.39
CA TYR A 6 -4.87 13.11 13.72
C TYR A 6 -5.40 11.75 13.26
N PHE A 7 -6.72 11.62 13.04
CA PHE A 7 -7.33 10.33 12.77
C PHE A 7 -6.81 9.67 11.49
N PRO A 8 -6.74 10.33 10.32
CA PRO A 8 -6.27 9.69 9.09
C PRO A 8 -4.85 9.14 9.21
N VAL A 9 -3.95 9.89 9.86
CA VAL A 9 -2.55 9.49 10.07
C VAL A 9 -2.44 8.29 10.99
N LEU A 10 -3.14 8.32 12.13
CA LEU A 10 -3.11 7.21 13.09
C LEU A 10 -3.78 5.97 12.51
N PHE A 11 -4.86 6.16 11.74
CA PHE A 11 -5.55 5.09 11.05
C PHE A 11 -4.64 4.43 10.01
N SER A 12 -4.04 5.20 9.09
CA SER A 12 -3.19 4.65 8.03
C SER A 12 -1.98 3.91 8.60
N ILE A 13 -1.22 4.53 9.51
CA ILE A 13 -0.02 3.89 10.07
C ILE A 13 -0.37 2.64 10.89
N THR A 14 -1.47 2.66 11.65
CA THR A 14 -1.87 1.50 12.46
C THR A 14 -2.31 0.35 11.56
N VAL A 15 -3.14 0.62 10.54
CA VAL A 15 -3.60 -0.40 9.60
C VAL A 15 -2.42 -0.99 8.82
N TYR A 16 -1.55 -0.12 8.28
CA TYR A 16 -0.34 -0.52 7.57
C TYR A 16 0.54 -1.45 8.42
N LEU A 17 0.94 -1.01 9.61
CA LEU A 17 1.81 -1.81 10.48
C LEU A 17 1.14 -3.11 10.94
N SER A 18 -0.17 -3.10 11.15
CA SER A 18 -0.93 -4.30 11.48
C SER A 18 -0.92 -5.32 10.34
N PHE A 19 -1.04 -4.88 9.09
CA PHE A 19 -0.95 -5.76 7.92
C PHE A 19 0.47 -6.24 7.64
N CYS A 20 1.49 -5.43 7.92
CA CYS A 20 2.88 -5.87 7.79
C CYS A 20 3.26 -6.92 8.84
N LEU A 21 2.69 -6.85 10.05
CA LEU A 21 3.13 -7.64 11.21
C LEU A 21 3.18 -9.16 10.94
N PRO A 22 2.16 -9.82 10.35
CA PRO A 22 2.24 -11.24 10.00
C PRO A 22 3.44 -11.57 9.12
N PHE A 23 3.73 -10.73 8.11
CA PHE A 23 4.84 -10.95 7.20
C PHE A 23 6.20 -10.65 7.83
N VAL A 24 6.28 -9.69 8.75
CA VAL A 24 7.49 -9.45 9.57
C VAL A 24 7.79 -10.68 10.43
N VAL A 25 6.76 -11.30 11.04
CA VAL A 25 6.91 -12.56 11.77
C VAL A 25 7.42 -13.67 10.84
N LEU A 26 6.87 -13.78 9.62
CA LEU A 26 7.39 -14.73 8.63
C LEU A 26 8.85 -14.45 8.28
N ASP A 27 9.25 -13.19 8.09
CA ASP A 27 10.63 -12.81 7.77
C ASP A 27 11.61 -13.19 8.89
N VAL A 28 11.22 -13.00 10.16
CA VAL A 28 12.03 -13.41 11.32
C VAL A 28 12.15 -14.94 11.45
N LEU A 29 11.08 -15.68 11.12
CA LEU A 29 11.06 -17.14 11.24
C LEU A 29 11.66 -17.87 10.03
N SER A 30 11.58 -17.28 8.84
CA SER A 30 11.98 -17.90 7.57
C SER A 30 13.41 -18.47 7.53
N PRO A 31 14.43 -17.87 8.18
CA PRO A 31 15.78 -18.44 8.17
C PRO A 31 15.89 -19.74 8.98
N ARG A 32 14.97 -19.96 9.92
CA ARG A 32 14.98 -21.11 10.85
C ARG A 32 13.95 -22.19 10.51
N VAL A 33 12.89 -21.84 9.77
CA VAL A 33 11.76 -22.72 9.49
C VAL A 33 11.64 -22.99 7.99
N ALA A 34 12.10 -24.16 7.53
CA ALA A 34 12.06 -24.55 6.12
C ALA A 34 10.65 -24.53 5.51
N LEU A 35 9.61 -24.84 6.32
CA LEU A 35 8.21 -24.81 5.90
C LEU A 35 7.73 -23.41 5.52
N ILE A 36 8.29 -22.36 6.14
CA ILE A 36 8.00 -20.96 5.79
C ILE A 36 8.87 -20.56 4.60
N ARG A 37 10.16 -20.91 4.65
CA ARG A 37 11.16 -20.55 3.63
C ARG A 37 10.77 -21.02 2.23
N ARG A 38 10.12 -22.19 2.10
CA ARG A 38 9.65 -22.69 0.79
C ARG A 38 8.69 -21.74 0.06
N TYR A 39 8.01 -20.85 0.80
CA TYR A 39 7.12 -19.85 0.23
C TYR A 39 7.81 -18.52 -0.09
N LYS A 40 9.06 -18.31 0.34
CA LYS A 40 9.79 -17.07 0.01
C LYS A 40 10.05 -17.04 -1.51
N ILE A 41 9.76 -15.93 -2.15
CA ILE A 41 9.94 -15.80 -3.61
C ILE A 41 11.44 -15.84 -3.96
N GLN A 42 12.25 -15.06 -3.23
CA GLN A 42 13.71 -15.04 -3.40
C GLN A 42 14.42 -15.88 -2.34
N GLN A 43 14.76 -17.12 -2.68
CA GLN A 43 15.31 -18.11 -1.74
C GLN A 43 16.67 -17.77 -1.13
N LYS A 44 17.44 -16.88 -1.78
CA LYS A 44 18.80 -16.51 -1.36
C LYS A 44 18.86 -15.20 -0.59
N THR A 45 17.75 -14.49 -0.42
CA THR A 45 17.70 -13.21 0.28
C THR A 45 17.10 -13.38 1.67
N SER A 46 17.42 -12.43 2.55
CA SER A 46 16.86 -12.35 3.90
C SER A 46 16.68 -10.90 4.28
N VAL A 47 15.58 -10.59 4.96
CA VAL A 47 15.31 -9.25 5.45
C VAL A 47 16.09 -9.02 6.74
N SER A 48 16.94 -8.00 6.77
CA SER A 48 17.72 -7.65 7.97
C SER A 48 16.98 -6.66 8.85
N TRP A 49 17.31 -6.61 10.15
CA TRP A 49 16.79 -5.62 11.09
C TRP A 49 17.04 -4.18 10.64
N THR A 50 18.19 -3.91 10.03
CA THR A 50 18.53 -2.59 9.49
C THR A 50 17.59 -2.18 8.35
N MET A 51 17.19 -3.12 7.50
CA MET A 51 16.21 -2.86 6.43
C MET A 51 14.83 -2.55 7.03
N MET A 52 14.37 -3.37 7.98
CA MET A 52 13.09 -3.16 8.67
C MET A 52 13.05 -1.80 9.37
N TRP A 53 14.11 -1.44 10.09
CA TRP A 53 14.19 -0.15 10.78
C TRP A 53 14.24 1.03 9.81
N SER A 54 14.97 0.90 8.70
CA SER A 54 15.01 1.93 7.66
C SER A 54 13.61 2.18 7.06
N CYS A 55 12.86 1.12 6.82
CA CYS A 55 11.48 1.18 6.36
C CYS A 55 10.55 1.83 7.37
N LEU A 56 10.60 1.38 8.63
CA LEU A 56 9.77 1.92 9.69
C LEU A 56 10.05 3.40 9.93
N ALA A 57 11.33 3.78 10.03
CA ALA A 57 11.72 5.16 10.24
C ALA A 57 11.27 6.08 9.09
N LEU A 58 11.42 5.64 7.83
CA LEU A 58 10.98 6.43 6.68
C LEU A 58 9.44 6.53 6.61
N SER A 59 8.70 5.44 6.86
CA SER A 59 7.24 5.46 6.92
C SER A 59 6.73 6.43 8.00
N LEU A 60 7.30 6.38 9.21
CA LEU A 60 6.96 7.31 10.29
C LEU A 60 7.29 8.76 9.95
N TYR A 61 8.46 9.00 9.34
CA TYR A 61 8.85 10.33 8.86
C TYR A 61 7.86 10.86 7.82
N ASN A 62 7.50 10.04 6.83
CA ASN A 62 6.57 10.43 5.77
C ASN A 62 5.17 10.72 6.33
N HIS A 63 4.71 9.93 7.29
CA HIS A 63 3.45 10.17 7.99
C HIS A 63 3.47 11.50 8.75
N ALA A 64 4.55 11.79 9.49
CA ALA A 64 4.69 13.02 10.26
C ALA A 64 4.85 14.27 9.39
N MET A 65 5.64 14.19 8.31
CA MET A 65 6.03 15.36 7.51
C MET A 65 5.11 15.64 6.33
N TYR A 66 4.42 14.63 5.80
CA TYR A 66 3.59 14.80 4.59
C TYR A 66 2.13 14.46 4.84
N ILE A 67 1.83 13.27 5.36
CA ILE A 67 0.43 12.83 5.56
C ILE A 67 -0.26 13.66 6.64
N PHE A 68 0.44 13.98 7.75
CA PHE A 68 -0.15 14.76 8.83
C PHE A 68 -0.47 16.21 8.42
N PRO A 69 0.45 17.00 7.84
CA PRO A 69 0.10 18.32 7.33
C PRO A 69 -1.02 18.30 6.30
N LEU A 70 -1.03 17.32 5.40
CA LEU A 70 -2.11 17.14 4.43
C LEU A 70 -3.46 16.83 5.11
N SER A 71 -3.44 16.02 6.17
CA SER A 71 -4.64 15.70 6.96
C SER A 71 -5.20 16.92 7.68
N VAL A 72 -4.32 17.77 8.24
CA VAL A 72 -4.71 19.05 8.87
C VAL A 72 -5.31 20.01 7.82
N LEU A 73 -4.68 20.10 6.65
CA LEU A 73 -5.14 20.94 5.56
C LEU A 73 -6.51 20.52 5.04
N HIS A 74 -6.70 19.22 4.80
CA HIS A 74 -8.00 18.65 4.43
C HIS A 74 -9.05 18.89 5.52
N TRP A 75 -8.70 18.68 6.79
CA TRP A 75 -9.59 18.93 7.92
C TRP A 75 -10.07 20.40 7.99
N TYR A 76 -9.18 21.35 7.71
CA TYR A 76 -9.51 22.78 7.70
C TYR A 76 -10.42 23.17 6.52
N TRP A 77 -10.15 22.66 5.32
CA TRP A 77 -10.92 23.03 4.12
C TRP A 77 -12.21 22.24 3.92
N ARG A 78 -12.26 20.98 4.38
CA ARG A 78 -13.39 20.09 4.13
C ARG A 78 -13.68 19.20 5.34
N PRO A 79 -14.49 19.68 6.30
CA PRO A 79 -14.96 18.84 7.39
C PRO A 79 -15.72 17.63 6.86
N VAL A 80 -15.33 16.43 7.31
CA VAL A 80 -16.00 15.19 6.92
C VAL A 80 -17.36 15.10 7.64
N SER A 81 -18.42 14.95 6.86
CA SER A 81 -19.75 14.60 7.37
C SER A 81 -19.82 13.09 7.58
N TYR A 82 -20.31 12.65 8.73
CA TYR A 82 -20.54 11.25 9.05
C TYR A 82 -22.06 11.04 9.16
N PRO A 83 -22.71 10.50 8.11
CA PRO A 83 -24.12 10.16 8.15
C PRO A 83 -24.43 9.18 9.29
N ALA A 84 -25.63 9.29 9.88
CA ALA A 84 -26.04 8.43 10.99
C ALA A 84 -26.31 6.97 10.53
N MET A 85 -26.77 6.81 9.29
CA MET A 85 -27.10 5.52 8.71
C MET A 85 -25.93 4.95 7.94
N ALA A 86 -25.60 3.68 8.20
CA ALA A 86 -24.63 2.95 7.41
C ALA A 86 -25.14 2.72 5.97
N PRO A 87 -24.25 2.63 4.98
CA PRO A 87 -24.61 2.29 3.61
C PRO A 87 -25.07 0.83 3.54
N GLY A 88 -26.00 0.54 2.63
CA GLY A 88 -26.41 -0.83 2.36
C GLY A 88 -25.27 -1.67 1.79
N LEU A 89 -25.27 -2.98 2.05
CA LEU A 89 -24.20 -3.91 1.65
C LEU A 89 -23.88 -3.85 0.15
N LEU A 90 -24.90 -3.85 -0.72
CA LEU A 90 -24.68 -3.77 -2.17
C LEU A 90 -24.03 -2.44 -2.58
N ARG A 91 -24.35 -1.34 -1.89
CA ARG A 91 -23.71 -0.05 -2.13
C ARG A 91 -22.25 -0.09 -1.71
N VAL A 92 -21.93 -0.70 -0.55
CA VAL A 92 -20.54 -0.91 -0.11
C VAL A 92 -19.75 -1.69 -1.14
N ILE A 93 -20.28 -2.83 -1.61
CA ILE A 93 -19.62 -3.67 -2.62
C ILE A 93 -19.38 -2.88 -3.90
N TRP A 94 -20.38 -2.13 -4.37
CA TRP A 94 -20.23 -1.36 -5.61
C TRP A 94 -19.20 -0.24 -5.49
N ASP A 95 -19.28 0.54 -4.41
CA ASP A 95 -18.35 1.63 -4.15
C ASP A 95 -16.91 1.13 -3.99
N LEU A 96 -16.71 0.01 -3.27
CA LEU A 96 -15.39 -0.62 -3.14
C LEU A 96 -14.84 -1.03 -4.50
N ALA A 97 -15.62 -1.74 -5.31
CA ALA A 97 -15.18 -2.17 -6.63
C ALA A 97 -14.88 -0.98 -7.54
N ALA A 98 -15.72 0.05 -7.55
CA ALA A 98 -15.51 1.26 -8.33
C ALA A 98 -14.25 2.02 -7.90
N CYS A 99 -14.04 2.22 -6.59
CA CYS A 99 -12.84 2.87 -6.08
C CYS A 99 -11.57 2.09 -6.38
N LEU A 100 -11.58 0.76 -6.22
CA LEU A 100 -10.43 -0.09 -6.52
C LEU A 100 -10.08 -0.05 -8.01
N LEU A 101 -11.06 -0.21 -8.89
CA LEU A 101 -10.81 -0.20 -10.34
C LEU A 101 -10.32 1.16 -10.84
N LEU A 102 -10.88 2.26 -10.31
CA LEU A 102 -10.40 3.60 -10.65
C LEU A 102 -8.99 3.87 -10.13
N PHE A 103 -8.72 3.50 -8.88
CA PHE A 103 -7.39 3.65 -8.28
C PHE A 103 -6.36 2.82 -9.03
N ASP A 104 -6.66 1.55 -9.29
CA ASP A 104 -5.80 0.64 -10.03
C ASP A 104 -5.50 1.17 -11.43
N PHE A 105 -6.51 1.62 -12.18
CA PHE A 105 -6.31 2.21 -13.50
C PHE A 105 -5.44 3.47 -13.46
N GLN A 106 -5.74 4.42 -12.57
CA GLN A 106 -4.98 5.66 -12.42
C GLN A 106 -3.53 5.39 -12.03
N TYR A 107 -3.33 4.53 -11.03
CA TYR A 107 -2.00 4.20 -10.55
C TYR A 107 -1.23 3.35 -11.56
N PHE A 108 -1.88 2.45 -12.30
CA PHE A 108 -1.26 1.72 -13.40
C PHE A 108 -0.67 2.66 -14.44
N VAL A 109 -1.45 3.65 -14.90
CA VAL A 109 -0.95 4.65 -15.86
C VAL A 109 0.22 5.43 -15.27
N TRP A 110 0.09 5.89 -14.02
CA TRP A 110 1.13 6.66 -13.35
C TRP A 110 2.43 5.86 -13.14
N HIS A 111 2.31 4.62 -12.68
CA HIS A 111 3.39 3.68 -12.48
C HIS A 111 4.06 3.29 -13.80
N LEU A 112 3.28 3.07 -14.87
CA LEU A 112 3.82 2.87 -16.22
C LEU A 112 4.67 4.07 -16.65
N LEU A 113 4.18 5.29 -16.43
CA LEU A 113 4.92 6.51 -16.77
C LEU A 113 6.20 6.67 -15.94
N HIS A 114 6.20 6.30 -14.65
CA HIS A 114 7.41 6.26 -13.84
C HIS A 114 8.50 5.45 -14.55
N HIS A 115 8.18 4.29 -15.11
CA HIS A 115 9.17 3.42 -15.74
C HIS A 115 9.46 3.74 -17.22
N LYS A 116 8.61 4.53 -17.89
CA LYS A 116 8.82 4.96 -19.28
C LYS A 116 9.56 6.28 -19.40
N VAL A 117 9.43 7.19 -18.43
CA VAL A 117 10.04 8.51 -18.45
C VAL A 117 11.14 8.59 -17.39
N PRO A 118 12.43 8.69 -17.77
CA PRO A 118 13.54 8.63 -16.82
C PRO A 118 13.50 9.67 -15.71
N TRP A 119 12.96 10.86 -15.98
CA TRP A 119 12.79 11.90 -14.97
C TRP A 119 11.76 11.48 -13.91
N LEU A 120 10.61 10.93 -14.33
CA LEU A 120 9.59 10.43 -13.42
C LEU A 120 10.12 9.30 -12.54
N TYR A 121 10.85 8.34 -13.12
CA TYR A 121 11.51 7.28 -12.35
C TYR A 121 12.38 7.85 -11.23
N ARG A 122 13.33 8.73 -11.59
CA ARG A 122 14.33 9.26 -10.67
C ARG A 122 13.71 10.10 -9.55
N THR A 123 12.65 10.84 -9.86
CA THR A 123 12.03 11.79 -8.92
C THR A 123 10.99 11.14 -8.02
N PHE A 124 10.18 10.21 -8.53
CA PHE A 124 9.06 9.64 -7.79
C PHE A 124 9.42 8.25 -7.24
N HIS A 125 9.90 7.35 -8.10
CA HIS A 125 9.81 5.92 -7.86
C HIS A 125 11.15 5.21 -7.58
N LYS A 126 12.29 5.88 -7.83
CA LYS A 126 13.62 5.29 -7.60
C LYS A 126 13.84 4.90 -6.13
N VAL A 127 13.31 5.67 -5.18
CA VAL A 127 13.45 5.37 -3.74
C VAL A 127 12.74 4.05 -3.39
N HIS A 128 11.56 3.84 -3.97
CA HIS A 128 10.77 2.61 -3.81
C HIS A 128 11.52 1.36 -4.30
N HIS A 129 12.24 1.48 -5.42
CA HIS A 129 13.08 0.41 -5.97
C HIS A 129 14.41 0.18 -5.24
N LYS A 130 14.65 0.80 -4.08
CA LYS A 130 15.88 0.56 -3.30
C LYS A 130 16.06 -0.93 -2.96
N TYR A 131 14.97 -1.61 -2.61
CA TYR A 131 15.00 -3.02 -2.26
C TYR A 131 14.55 -3.87 -3.45
N THR A 132 15.48 -4.64 -4.01
CA THR A 132 15.24 -5.54 -5.14
C THR A 132 14.60 -6.87 -4.73
N SER A 133 14.65 -7.20 -3.43
CA SER A 133 13.84 -8.25 -2.81
C SER A 133 12.76 -7.61 -1.97
N THR A 134 11.51 -7.91 -2.31
CA THR A 134 10.38 -7.31 -1.60
C THR A 134 10.20 -7.96 -0.23
N PHE A 135 9.74 -7.14 0.71
CA PHE A 135 9.25 -7.54 2.03
C PHE A 135 8.22 -6.51 2.49
N ALA A 136 7.29 -6.91 3.37
CA ALA A 136 6.07 -6.14 3.63
C ALA A 136 6.30 -4.70 4.11
N LEU A 137 7.39 -4.42 4.84
CA LEU A 137 7.71 -3.07 5.29
C LEU A 137 8.26 -2.16 4.18
N ALA A 138 8.69 -2.73 3.05
CA ALA A 138 9.17 -1.97 1.89
C ALA A 138 8.03 -1.28 1.13
N THR A 139 6.77 -1.65 1.35
CA THR A 139 5.58 -1.07 0.71
C THR A 139 5.56 0.46 0.79
N GLU A 140 5.87 1.02 1.96
CA GLU A 140 5.91 2.48 2.16
C GLU A 140 7.32 3.06 2.13
N TYR A 141 8.32 2.30 1.67
CA TYR A 141 9.68 2.82 1.50
C TYR A 141 9.79 3.69 0.24
N SER A 142 9.06 4.80 0.23
CA SER A 142 8.88 5.64 -0.94
C SER A 142 9.24 7.10 -0.64
N GLY A 143 9.55 7.84 -1.70
CA GLY A 143 9.80 9.27 -1.60
C GLY A 143 8.51 10.06 -1.33
N ALA A 144 8.68 11.32 -0.92
CA ALA A 144 7.56 12.23 -0.62
C ALA A 144 6.57 12.34 -1.79
N TRP A 145 7.09 12.53 -3.00
CA TRP A 145 6.27 12.74 -4.19
C TRP A 145 5.42 11.52 -4.56
N GLU A 146 5.98 10.33 -4.41
CA GLU A 146 5.26 9.10 -4.65
C GLU A 146 4.13 8.94 -3.65
N ILE A 147 4.41 9.04 -2.35
CA ILE A 147 3.38 8.92 -1.30
C ILE A 147 2.27 9.97 -1.47
N LEU A 148 2.62 11.22 -1.79
CA LEU A 148 1.63 12.27 -2.05
C LEU A 148 0.78 11.94 -3.28
N SER A 149 1.37 11.41 -4.35
CA SER A 149 0.62 11.00 -5.55
C SER A 149 -0.31 9.80 -5.29
N LEU A 150 0.14 8.78 -4.55
CA LEU A 150 -0.71 7.65 -4.15
C LEU A 150 -1.86 8.14 -3.26
N GLY A 151 -1.55 8.98 -2.28
CA GLY A 151 -2.55 9.56 -1.38
C GLY A 151 -3.59 10.38 -2.13
N PHE A 152 -3.17 11.17 -3.13
CA PHE A 152 -4.06 11.92 -4.00
C PHE A 152 -5.03 11.01 -4.77
N PHE A 153 -4.53 9.99 -5.49
CA PHE A 153 -5.39 9.07 -6.23
C PHE A 153 -6.33 8.29 -5.30
N ALA A 154 -5.84 7.85 -4.13
CA ALA A 154 -6.68 7.15 -3.16
C ALA A 154 -7.79 8.03 -2.59
N ALA A 155 -7.51 9.31 -2.29
CA ALA A 155 -8.49 10.21 -1.68
C ALA A 155 -9.50 10.78 -2.70
N VAL A 156 -9.09 11.01 -3.95
CA VAL A 156 -9.96 11.65 -4.95
C VAL A 156 -11.09 10.73 -5.42
N ASN A 157 -10.86 9.41 -5.48
CA ASN A 157 -11.85 8.47 -6.00
C ASN A 157 -13.12 8.38 -5.14
N PRO A 158 -13.04 8.14 -3.80
CA PRO A 158 -14.22 8.20 -2.93
C PRO A 158 -14.93 9.56 -2.96
N MET A 159 -14.16 10.65 -3.07
CA MET A 159 -14.70 12.00 -3.15
C MET A 159 -15.55 12.22 -4.41
N LEU A 160 -15.03 11.84 -5.58
CA LEU A 160 -15.73 11.98 -6.86
C LEU A 160 -16.98 11.10 -6.95
N LEU A 161 -16.91 9.89 -6.38
CA LEU A 161 -18.00 8.93 -6.41
C LEU A 161 -19.05 9.17 -5.30
N GLY A 162 -18.83 10.14 -4.40
CA GLY A 162 -19.73 10.43 -3.28
C GLY A 162 -19.87 9.27 -2.30
N VAL A 163 -18.77 8.54 -2.08
CA VAL A 163 -18.76 7.31 -1.28
C VAL A 163 -18.98 7.60 0.19
N HIS A 164 -19.70 6.71 0.87
CA HIS A 164 -19.92 6.82 2.30
C HIS A 164 -18.60 6.71 3.08
N PRO A 165 -18.33 7.52 4.13
CA PRO A 165 -17.05 7.50 4.85
C PRO A 165 -16.63 6.12 5.39
N MET A 166 -17.60 5.31 5.82
CA MET A 166 -17.34 3.91 6.21
C MET A 166 -16.77 3.08 5.06
N THR A 167 -17.31 3.22 3.85
CA THR A 167 -16.83 2.52 2.66
C THR A 167 -15.49 3.06 2.19
N GLU A 168 -15.26 4.37 2.30
CA GLU A 168 -13.95 4.99 2.06
C GLU A 168 -12.87 4.39 2.97
N MET A 169 -13.15 4.25 4.28
CA MET A 169 -12.22 3.59 5.21
C MET A 169 -11.95 2.13 4.82
N LEU A 170 -12.98 1.37 4.44
CA LEU A 170 -12.83 -0.01 3.95
C LEU A 170 -12.01 -0.07 2.66
N PHE A 171 -12.21 0.88 1.75
CA PHE A 171 -11.41 1.00 0.53
C PHE A 171 -9.94 1.23 0.86
N HIS A 172 -9.62 2.17 1.76
CA HIS A 172 -8.24 2.41 2.18
C HIS A 172 -7.60 1.19 2.84
N MET A 173 -8.34 0.47 3.70
CA MET A 173 -7.86 -0.79 4.29
C MET A 173 -7.56 -1.83 3.22
N LEU A 174 -8.50 -2.07 2.31
CA LEU A 174 -8.32 -3.07 1.26
C LEU A 174 -7.17 -2.70 0.33
N ASN A 175 -7.06 -1.43 -0.07
CA ASN A 175 -5.97 -0.95 -0.91
C ASN A 175 -4.59 -1.08 -0.23
N MET A 176 -4.50 -0.76 1.07
CA MET A 176 -3.28 -0.98 1.86
C MET A 176 -2.94 -2.47 1.98
N TRP A 177 -3.94 -3.34 2.19
CA TRP A 177 -3.70 -4.79 2.24
C TRP A 177 -3.12 -5.31 0.93
N LEU A 178 -3.73 -4.97 -0.22
CA LEU A 178 -3.25 -5.41 -1.53
C LEU A 178 -1.81 -4.95 -1.79
N SER A 179 -1.50 -3.70 -1.43
CA SER A 179 -0.14 -3.16 -1.55
C SER A 179 0.86 -3.86 -0.63
N VAL A 180 0.50 -4.13 0.63
CA VAL A 180 1.36 -4.90 1.56
C VAL A 180 1.57 -6.33 1.08
N GLU A 181 0.53 -6.98 0.59
CA GLU A 181 0.61 -8.35 0.07
C GLU A 181 1.49 -8.42 -1.18
N ASP A 182 1.38 -7.48 -2.12
CA ASP A 182 2.25 -7.40 -3.30
C ASP A 182 3.75 -7.25 -2.93
N HIS A 183 4.03 -6.68 -1.76
CA HIS A 183 5.39 -6.53 -1.25
C HIS A 183 5.82 -7.61 -0.28
N CYS A 184 4.97 -8.55 0.12
CA CYS A 184 5.28 -9.40 1.27
C CYS A 184 6.52 -10.30 1.05
N GLY A 185 6.89 -10.55 -0.21
CA GLY A 185 8.03 -11.40 -0.57
C GLY A 185 7.76 -12.88 -0.41
N TYR A 186 6.49 -13.27 -0.26
CA TYR A 186 6.04 -14.66 -0.14
C TYR A 186 4.99 -14.99 -1.20
N ASP A 187 5.09 -16.18 -1.78
CA ASP A 187 4.05 -16.77 -2.61
C ASP A 187 3.24 -17.78 -1.78
N LEU A 188 2.32 -17.27 -0.97
CA LEU A 188 1.51 -18.07 -0.04
C LEU A 188 0.32 -18.73 -0.74
N PRO A 189 -0.12 -19.93 -0.33
CA PRO A 189 -1.18 -20.65 -1.05
C PRO A 189 -2.56 -19.97 -0.98
N TRP A 190 -2.75 -19.02 -0.06
CA TRP A 190 -3.95 -18.20 0.08
C TRP A 190 -3.78 -16.78 -0.47
N ALA A 191 -2.69 -16.48 -1.19
CA ALA A 191 -2.46 -15.14 -1.70
C ALA A 191 -3.56 -14.71 -2.69
N THR A 192 -3.99 -13.45 -2.61
CA THR A 192 -5.17 -12.92 -3.31
C THR A 192 -5.10 -13.00 -4.83
N HIS A 193 -3.90 -13.00 -5.41
CA HIS A 193 -3.72 -13.18 -6.86
C HIS A 193 -4.23 -14.53 -7.39
N ARG A 194 -4.43 -15.52 -6.52
CA ARG A 194 -5.04 -16.81 -6.88
C ARG A 194 -6.56 -16.73 -7.00
N LEU A 195 -7.20 -15.64 -6.57
CA LEU A 195 -8.65 -15.45 -6.64
C LEU A 195 -9.12 -15.09 -8.05
N VAL A 196 -8.24 -14.51 -8.88
CA VAL A 196 -8.58 -14.06 -10.23
C VAL A 196 -7.92 -15.01 -11.25
N PRO A 197 -8.72 -15.69 -12.10
CA PRO A 197 -8.17 -16.62 -13.09
C PRO A 197 -7.41 -15.90 -14.20
N PHE A 198 -6.73 -16.70 -15.04
CA PHE A 198 -6.02 -16.25 -16.25
C PHE A 198 -4.83 -15.30 -16.04
N GLY A 199 -4.32 -15.20 -14.81
CA GLY A 199 -3.15 -14.36 -14.52
C GLY A 199 -3.42 -12.86 -14.67
N LEU A 200 -4.69 -12.44 -14.61
CA LEU A 200 -5.08 -11.03 -14.67
C LEU A 200 -4.71 -10.28 -13.39
N TYR A 201 -4.43 -10.98 -12.30
CA TYR A 201 -3.91 -10.43 -11.07
C TYR A 201 -2.52 -11.03 -10.80
N GLY A 202 -1.48 -10.19 -10.80
CA GLY A 202 -0.08 -10.63 -10.71
C GLY A 202 0.42 -10.94 -9.30
N GLY A 203 -0.09 -10.24 -8.28
CA GLY A 203 0.28 -10.42 -6.88
C GLY A 203 1.77 -10.20 -6.56
N ALA A 204 2.15 -10.67 -5.36
CA ALA A 204 3.52 -10.66 -4.87
C ALA A 204 4.57 -11.24 -5.85
N PRO A 205 4.32 -12.36 -6.57
CA PRO A 205 5.31 -12.89 -7.51
C PRO A 205 5.63 -11.93 -8.66
N HIS A 206 4.61 -11.30 -9.26
CA HIS A 206 4.83 -10.35 -10.35
C HIS A 206 5.53 -9.08 -9.86
N HIS A 207 5.13 -8.59 -8.68
CA HIS A 207 5.68 -7.40 -8.09
C HIS A 207 7.14 -7.58 -7.62
N ASP A 208 7.50 -8.75 -7.08
CA ASP A 208 8.89 -9.06 -6.75
C ASP A 208 9.79 -9.10 -8.01
N VAL A 209 9.33 -9.74 -9.10
CA VAL A 209 10.04 -9.71 -10.39
C VAL A 209 10.19 -8.29 -10.94
N HIS A 210 9.19 -7.44 -10.72
CA HIS A 210 9.26 -6.03 -11.07
C HIS A 210 10.41 -5.32 -10.34
N HIS A 211 10.49 -5.43 -9.01
CA HIS A 211 11.58 -4.88 -8.19
C HIS A 211 12.97 -5.41 -8.58
N GLN A 212 13.08 -6.69 -8.94
CA GLN A 212 14.36 -7.28 -9.34
C GLN A 212 14.94 -6.66 -10.62
N LYS A 213 14.09 -6.20 -11.55
CA LYS A 213 14.51 -5.66 -12.85
C LYS A 213 15.12 -4.27 -12.74
N PHE A 214 14.67 -3.46 -11.77
CA PHE A 214 15.11 -2.08 -11.59
C PHE A 214 16.16 -1.99 -10.49
N LYS A 215 17.36 -2.49 -10.77
CA LYS A 215 18.51 -2.34 -9.87
C LYS A 215 18.92 -0.87 -9.77
N SER A 216 19.05 -0.38 -8.54
CA SER A 216 19.35 1.03 -8.18
C SER A 216 20.63 1.60 -8.77
#